data_AF-K1SUC8-F1
#
_entry.id   AF-K1SUC8-F1
#
_cell.length_a   1.000
_cell.length_b   1.000
_cell.length_c   1.000
_cell.angle_alpha   90.00
_cell.angle_beta   90.00
_cell.angle_gamma   90.00
#
_symmetry.space_group_name_H-M   'P 1'
#
loop_
_entity.id
_entity.type
_entity.pdbx_description
1 polymer ?
#
loop_
_entity_poly.entity_id
_entity_poly.type
_entity_poly.pdbx_seq_one_letter_code
_entity_poly.pdbx_strand_id
1 'polypeptide(L)'
;VYDSYTSDPVTVSAIDKNKDKDKEFYRYVLLLKFTYMTCGNCVTAQGYFDALDEADRDHFLVVAAHQPEGMPMDPYWCSEGISLKSKMKVGVYPTWSYNFEDLVVGIGAGAISKTSIRQQISHAEKTYPAVCGVKATSTLEGSTAKIEATVQFQQAGNYKIACVLVENNIENK
;
A
#
# COMPACT_ATOMS: atom_id res chain seq x y z
N VAL A 1 -20.28 -0.99 15.09
CA VAL A 1 -20.81 -1.75 13.94
C VAL A 1 -20.23 -1.10 12.71
N TYR A 2 -19.36 -1.80 11.97
CA TYR A 2 -18.85 -1.35 10.69
C TYR A 2 -20.00 -1.47 9.68
N ASP A 3 -20.47 -0.36 9.13
CA ASP A 3 -21.67 -0.33 8.28
C ASP A 3 -21.36 -0.19 6.77
N SER A 4 -20.07 -0.15 6.40
CA SER A 4 -19.59 0.10 5.03
C SER A 4 -19.89 1.50 4.48
N TYR A 5 -20.39 2.42 5.31
CA TYR A 5 -20.72 3.81 4.93
C TYR A 5 -19.96 4.84 5.75
N THR A 6 -19.48 4.50 6.94
CA THR A 6 -18.81 5.44 7.85
C THR A 6 -17.53 4.85 8.46
N SER A 7 -16.44 5.63 8.43
CA SER A 7 -15.16 5.32 9.09
C SER A 7 -14.78 6.42 10.08
N ASP A 8 -14.00 6.07 11.10
CA ASP A 8 -13.46 7.06 12.03
C ASP A 8 -12.48 8.02 11.31
N PRO A 9 -12.36 9.30 11.73
CA PRO A 9 -11.46 10.26 11.10
C PRO A 9 -9.99 9.83 11.24
N VAL A 10 -9.25 9.80 10.11
CA VAL A 10 -7.80 9.56 10.10
C VAL A 10 -7.07 10.89 9.95
N THR A 11 -6.06 11.12 10.79
CA THR A 11 -5.18 12.29 10.69
C THR A 11 -4.13 12.07 9.61
N VAL A 12 -4.04 12.99 8.64
CA VAL A 12 -3.00 13.00 7.60
C VAL A 12 -1.93 14.03 7.98
N SER A 13 -0.69 13.59 8.17
CA SER A 13 0.46 14.46 8.45
C SER A 13 1.34 14.60 7.22
N ALA A 14 1.83 15.82 6.95
CA ALA A 14 2.84 16.04 5.91
C ALA A 14 4.24 15.65 6.44
N ILE A 15 5.00 14.89 5.66
CA ILE A 15 6.39 14.59 5.96
C ILE A 15 7.27 15.81 5.65
N ASP A 16 8.12 16.19 6.59
CA ASP A 16 9.04 17.32 6.47
C ASP A 16 10.10 17.05 5.39
N LYS A 17 10.07 17.85 4.32
CA LYS A 17 11.02 17.81 3.19
C LYS A 17 12.46 18.19 3.59
N ASN A 18 12.70 18.67 4.80
CA ASN A 18 14.01 19.18 5.20
C ASN A 18 15.09 18.10 5.45
N LYS A 19 14.76 16.80 5.37
CA LYS A 19 15.76 15.72 5.50
C LYS A 19 16.53 15.40 4.20
N ASP A 20 16.00 15.72 3.02
CA ASP A 20 16.61 15.36 1.72
C ASP A 20 16.50 16.56 0.74
N LYS A 21 17.29 17.62 1.00
CA LYS A 21 17.22 18.91 0.29
C LYS A 21 17.59 18.84 -1.21
N ASP A 22 18.20 17.75 -1.65
CA ASP A 22 18.71 17.58 -3.01
C ASP A 22 17.74 16.80 -3.94
N LYS A 23 16.59 16.34 -3.43
CA LYS A 23 15.58 15.62 -4.24
C LYS A 23 14.27 16.42 -4.32
N GLU A 24 13.83 16.72 -5.54
CA GLU A 24 12.56 17.42 -5.78
C GLU A 24 11.34 16.55 -5.42
N PHE A 25 11.48 15.21 -5.58
CA PHE A 25 10.45 14.22 -5.23
C PHE A 25 11.00 13.08 -4.37
N TYR A 26 10.19 12.63 -3.42
CA TYR A 26 10.45 11.44 -2.61
C TYR A 26 9.78 10.22 -3.24
N ARG A 27 10.52 9.11 -3.39
CA ARG A 27 10.02 7.87 -4.02
C ARG A 27 9.48 6.93 -2.94
N TYR A 28 8.17 6.69 -2.99
CA TYR A 28 7.56 5.59 -2.26
C TYR A 28 7.52 4.31 -3.11
N VAL A 29 7.53 3.17 -2.43
CA VAL A 29 7.23 1.86 -2.98
C VAL A 29 5.75 1.57 -2.76
N LEU A 30 4.98 1.33 -3.82
CA LEU A 30 3.62 0.82 -3.69
C LEU A 30 3.68 -0.66 -3.32
N LEU A 31 3.22 -1.02 -2.14
CA LEU A 31 3.08 -2.40 -1.69
C LEU A 31 1.62 -2.83 -1.73
N LEU A 32 1.28 -3.67 -2.71
CA LEU A 32 -0.02 -4.34 -2.78
C LEU A 32 0.06 -5.69 -2.07
N LYS A 33 -0.82 -5.94 -1.11
CA LYS A 33 -0.89 -7.19 -0.35
C LYS A 33 -2.17 -7.92 -0.71
N PHE A 34 -2.07 -9.09 -1.35
CA PHE A 34 -3.21 -9.99 -1.53
C PHE A 34 -3.28 -10.93 -0.34
N THR A 35 -4.39 -10.88 0.39
CA THR A 35 -4.54 -11.50 1.70
C THR A 35 -5.98 -11.92 1.98
N TYR A 36 -6.19 -12.68 3.06
CA TYR A 36 -7.49 -12.85 3.68
C TYR A 36 -7.33 -13.07 5.20
N MET A 37 -8.40 -12.81 5.97
CA MET A 37 -8.38 -12.65 7.43
C MET A 37 -7.87 -13.88 8.18
N THR A 38 -8.21 -15.08 7.72
CA THR A 38 -7.84 -16.35 8.39
C THR A 38 -6.53 -16.96 7.86
N CYS A 39 -5.77 -16.21 7.07
CA CYS A 39 -4.51 -16.64 6.48
C CYS A 39 -3.33 -16.52 7.46
N GLY A 40 -2.92 -17.63 8.09
CA GLY A 40 -1.79 -17.64 9.03
C GLY A 40 -0.44 -17.19 8.42
N ASN A 41 -0.17 -17.56 7.17
CA ASN A 41 1.03 -17.09 6.45
C ASN A 41 0.96 -15.58 6.17
N CYS A 42 -0.24 -15.02 5.98
CA CYS A 42 -0.42 -13.59 5.76
C CYS A 42 -0.15 -12.79 7.04
N VAL A 43 -0.56 -13.31 8.20
CA VAL A 43 -0.19 -12.75 9.50
C VAL A 43 1.33 -12.76 9.69
N THR A 44 1.99 -13.85 9.32
CA THR A 44 3.47 -13.95 9.39
C THR A 44 4.15 -12.94 8.47
N ALA A 45 3.67 -12.81 7.22
CA ALA A 45 4.18 -11.81 6.27
C ALA A 45 4.00 -10.39 6.80
N GLN A 46 2.82 -10.07 7.35
CA GLN A 46 2.55 -8.78 7.98
C GLN A 46 3.50 -8.52 9.15
N GLY A 47 3.75 -9.53 10.00
CA GLY A 47 4.72 -9.44 11.08
C GLY A 47 6.15 -9.10 10.63
N TYR A 48 6.58 -9.54 9.43
CA TYR A 48 7.87 -9.11 8.88
C TYR A 48 7.90 -7.62 8.51
N PHE A 49 6.78 -7.08 8.02
CA PHE A 49 6.64 -5.66 7.72
C PHE A 49 6.56 -4.83 9.00
N ASP A 50 5.79 -5.28 9.99
CA ASP A 50 5.64 -4.60 11.27
C ASP A 50 6.94 -4.63 12.09
N ALA A 51 7.79 -5.62 11.88
CA ALA A 51 9.11 -5.68 12.50
C ALA A 51 10.17 -4.77 11.85
N LEU A 52 9.84 -4.05 10.78
CA LEU A 52 10.71 -3.02 10.22
C LEU A 52 10.78 -1.79 11.14
N ASP A 53 11.86 -1.02 11.00
CA ASP A 53 11.95 0.27 11.67
C ASP A 53 10.97 1.26 11.02
N GLU A 54 10.47 2.23 11.76
CA GLU A 54 9.49 3.21 11.25
C GLU A 54 9.99 3.91 9.99
N ALA A 55 11.25 4.32 9.98
CA ALA A 55 11.90 4.93 8.82
C ALA A 55 11.83 4.05 7.57
N ASP A 56 11.97 2.72 7.70
CA ASP A 56 11.85 1.79 6.57
C ASP A 56 10.38 1.67 6.12
N ARG A 57 9.43 1.61 7.06
CA ARG A 57 8.00 1.49 6.74
C ARG A 57 7.48 2.74 6.02
N ASP A 58 7.98 3.91 6.37
CA ASP A 58 7.62 5.19 5.75
C ASP A 58 8.03 5.29 4.27
N HIS A 59 8.84 4.36 3.75
CA HIS A 59 9.08 4.27 2.30
C HIS A 59 7.94 3.60 1.53
N PHE A 60 6.92 3.03 2.19
CA PHE A 60 5.86 2.27 1.53
C PHE A 60 4.50 2.96 1.55
N LEU A 61 3.81 2.91 0.40
CA LEU A 61 2.37 3.10 0.31
C LEU A 61 1.73 1.71 0.32
N VAL A 62 1.02 1.36 1.38
CA VAL A 62 0.50 0.00 1.59
C VAL A 62 -0.98 -0.06 1.22
N VAL A 63 -1.35 -1.04 0.39
CA VAL A 63 -2.75 -1.36 0.08
C VAL A 63 -2.97 -2.85 0.28
N ALA A 64 -3.86 -3.22 1.18
CA ALA A 64 -4.29 -4.61 1.37
C ALA A 64 -5.56 -4.88 0.56
N ALA A 65 -5.47 -5.81 -0.39
CA ALA A 65 -6.59 -6.32 -1.17
C ALA A 65 -7.07 -7.64 -0.56
N HIS A 66 -7.96 -7.54 0.43
CA HIS A 66 -8.62 -8.69 1.04
C HIS A 66 -9.49 -9.43 0.02
N GLN A 67 -9.48 -10.76 0.10
CA GLN A 67 -10.18 -11.65 -0.83
C GLN A 67 -11.29 -12.41 -0.10
N PRO A 68 -12.40 -12.74 -0.78
CA PRO A 68 -13.55 -13.45 -0.19
C PRO A 68 -13.22 -14.94 0.04
N GLU A 69 -12.23 -15.19 0.89
CA GLU A 69 -11.63 -16.48 1.18
C GLU A 69 -11.67 -16.75 2.69
N GLY A 70 -11.46 -18.01 3.08
CA GLY A 70 -11.44 -18.42 4.48
C GLY A 70 -12.80 -18.75 5.09
N MET A 71 -12.78 -19.22 6.34
CA MET A 71 -13.96 -19.56 7.12
C MET A 71 -13.81 -19.03 8.57
N PRO A 72 -14.62 -18.04 9.01
CA PRO A 72 -15.61 -17.32 8.21
C PRO A 72 -14.95 -16.59 7.03
N MET A 73 -15.72 -16.36 5.97
CA MET A 73 -15.28 -15.59 4.82
C MET A 73 -14.81 -14.22 5.30
N ASP A 74 -13.66 -13.78 4.82
CA ASP A 74 -13.15 -12.44 5.10
C ASP A 74 -14.25 -11.40 4.85
N PRO A 75 -14.55 -10.45 5.76
CA PRO A 75 -15.55 -9.42 5.52
C PRO A 75 -14.99 -8.16 4.84
N TYR A 76 -13.66 -8.05 4.69
CA TYR A 76 -12.99 -6.83 4.22
C TYR A 76 -12.69 -6.83 2.72
N TRP A 77 -13.17 -7.83 1.96
CA TRP A 77 -13.01 -7.85 0.50
C TRP A 77 -13.85 -6.78 -0.19
N CYS A 78 -13.40 -6.38 -1.38
CA CYS A 78 -14.16 -5.54 -2.29
C CYS A 78 -14.01 -6.04 -3.74
N SER A 79 -14.94 -5.64 -4.61
CA SER A 79 -14.95 -6.01 -6.03
C SER A 79 -13.67 -5.64 -6.76
N GLU A 80 -13.09 -4.49 -6.42
CA GLU A 80 -11.86 -3.94 -6.99
C GLU A 80 -10.66 -4.80 -6.60
N GLY A 81 -10.59 -5.24 -5.34
CA GLY A 81 -9.54 -6.14 -4.85
C GLY A 81 -9.58 -7.50 -5.55
N ILE A 82 -10.78 -8.04 -5.80
CA ILE A 82 -10.97 -9.30 -6.54
C ILE A 82 -10.55 -9.13 -8.01
N SER A 83 -10.99 -8.03 -8.63
CA SER A 83 -10.65 -7.72 -10.03
C SER A 83 -9.16 -7.53 -10.21
N LEU A 84 -8.51 -6.87 -9.25
CA LEU A 84 -7.06 -6.67 -9.25
C LEU A 84 -6.31 -8.00 -9.09
N LYS A 85 -6.72 -8.86 -8.17
CA LYS A 85 -6.17 -10.23 -8.01
C LYS A 85 -6.23 -10.98 -9.34
N SER A 86 -7.40 -10.99 -9.99
CA SER A 86 -7.62 -11.67 -11.26
C SER A 86 -6.72 -11.12 -12.37
N LYS A 87 -6.65 -9.79 -12.51
CA LYS A 87 -5.81 -9.12 -13.52
C LYS A 87 -4.32 -9.40 -13.31
N MET A 88 -3.87 -9.46 -12.07
CA MET A 88 -2.50 -9.78 -11.70
C MET A 88 -2.23 -11.28 -11.68
N LYS A 89 -3.24 -12.13 -11.89
CA LYS A 89 -3.14 -13.61 -11.88
C LYS A 89 -2.60 -14.16 -10.55
N VAL A 90 -3.00 -13.55 -9.44
CA VAL A 90 -2.61 -14.01 -8.10
C VAL A 90 -3.36 -15.29 -7.75
N GLY A 91 -2.63 -16.37 -7.51
CA GLY A 91 -3.20 -17.71 -7.27
C GLY A 91 -3.14 -18.20 -5.82
N VAL A 92 -2.28 -17.63 -4.99
CA VAL A 92 -2.07 -18.08 -3.60
C VAL A 92 -1.83 -16.89 -2.66
N TYR A 93 -1.90 -17.13 -1.35
CA TYR A 93 -1.74 -16.09 -0.32
C TYR A 93 -0.71 -16.48 0.75
N PRO A 94 0.04 -15.51 1.31
CA PRO A 94 0.13 -14.13 0.85
C PRO A 94 0.83 -14.04 -0.51
N THR A 95 0.40 -13.08 -1.32
CA THR A 95 1.15 -12.63 -2.49
C THR A 95 1.28 -11.12 -2.42
N TRP A 96 2.49 -10.60 -2.49
CA TRP A 96 2.75 -9.17 -2.47
C TRP A 96 3.26 -8.69 -3.82
N SER A 97 2.90 -7.47 -4.21
CA SER A 97 3.49 -6.80 -5.35
C SER A 97 4.11 -5.47 -4.95
N TYR A 98 5.29 -5.21 -5.48
CA TYR A 98 6.01 -3.96 -5.30
C TYR A 98 5.98 -3.20 -6.63
N ASN A 99 5.38 -2.00 -6.65
CA ASN A 99 5.26 -1.13 -7.82
C ASN A 99 4.62 -1.77 -9.08
N PHE A 100 3.84 -2.85 -8.93
CA PHE A 100 3.33 -3.67 -10.05
C PHE A 100 4.42 -4.37 -10.89
N GLU A 101 5.67 -4.41 -10.44
CA GLU A 101 6.76 -5.03 -11.19
C GLU A 101 6.70 -6.55 -11.06
N ASP A 102 6.80 -7.02 -9.82
CA ASP A 102 6.87 -8.45 -9.51
C ASP A 102 5.77 -8.87 -8.54
N LEU A 103 5.47 -10.17 -8.57
CA LEU A 103 4.68 -10.86 -7.55
C LEU A 103 5.59 -11.74 -6.71
N VAL A 104 5.67 -11.45 -5.42
CA VAL A 104 6.40 -12.25 -4.44
C VAL A 104 5.39 -13.10 -3.68
N VAL A 105 5.57 -14.41 -3.74
CA VAL A 105 4.58 -15.38 -3.31
C VAL A 105 5.07 -16.14 -2.08
N GLY A 106 4.25 -16.20 -1.03
CA GLY A 106 4.56 -16.94 0.19
C GLY A 106 5.55 -16.24 1.13
N ILE A 107 5.99 -16.94 2.18
CA ILE A 107 6.85 -16.40 3.24
C ILE A 107 8.20 -17.12 3.31
N GLY A 108 9.22 -16.45 3.83
CA GLY A 108 10.53 -17.01 4.12
C GLY A 108 11.62 -16.60 3.11
N ALA A 109 12.76 -17.29 3.17
CA ALA A 109 13.91 -17.00 2.32
C ALA A 109 13.56 -17.20 0.83
N GLY A 110 13.86 -16.20 0.00
CA GLY A 110 13.47 -16.20 -1.41
C GLY A 110 12.03 -15.75 -1.70
N ALA A 111 11.26 -15.43 -0.65
CA ALA A 111 9.88 -14.95 -0.74
C ALA A 111 9.69 -13.69 0.14
N ILE A 112 8.52 -13.51 0.76
CA ILE A 112 8.27 -12.39 1.67
C ILE A 112 9.02 -12.62 3.00
N SER A 113 9.94 -11.72 3.31
CA SER A 113 10.77 -11.74 4.53
C SER A 113 11.18 -10.32 4.89
N LYS A 114 11.61 -10.07 6.13
CA LYS A 114 12.13 -8.76 6.54
C LYS A 114 13.25 -8.26 5.61
N THR A 115 14.14 -9.16 5.20
CA THR A 115 15.26 -8.86 4.30
C THR A 115 14.78 -8.48 2.89
N SER A 116 13.87 -9.27 2.30
CA SER A 116 13.39 -8.99 0.95
C SER A 116 12.55 -7.72 0.90
N ILE A 117 11.79 -7.40 1.96
CA ILE A 117 11.04 -6.14 2.02
C ILE A 117 11.99 -4.94 2.01
N ARG A 118 13.06 -4.95 2.82
CA ARG A 118 14.06 -3.87 2.82
C ARG A 118 14.74 -3.70 1.47
N GLN A 119 15.04 -4.79 0.78
CA GLN A 119 15.65 -4.75 -0.55
C GLN A 119 14.79 -4.01 -1.59
N GLN A 120 13.46 -4.02 -1.44
CA GLN A 120 12.55 -3.30 -2.34
C GLN A 120 12.69 -1.78 -2.25
N ILE A 121 13.02 -1.24 -1.07
CA ILE A 121 13.32 0.19 -0.92
C ILE A 121 14.52 0.55 -1.78
N SER A 122 15.63 -0.15 -1.57
CA SER A 122 16.87 0.10 -2.32
C SER A 122 16.74 -0.14 -3.83
N HIS A 123 15.96 -1.14 -4.24
CA HIS A 123 15.67 -1.39 -5.66
C HIS A 123 14.89 -0.23 -6.27
N ALA A 124 13.81 0.21 -5.62
CA ALA A 124 12.99 1.30 -6.13
C ALA A 124 13.77 2.62 -6.26
N GLU A 125 14.61 2.94 -5.29
CA GLU A 125 15.44 4.16 -5.31
C GLU A 125 16.49 4.15 -6.44
N LYS A 126 17.08 2.99 -6.74
CA LYS A 126 18.13 2.87 -7.76
C LYS A 126 17.58 2.75 -9.17
N THR A 127 16.50 2.00 -9.33
CA THR A 127 15.98 1.61 -10.65
C THR A 127 14.97 2.63 -11.20
N TYR A 128 14.22 3.30 -10.32
CA TYR A 128 13.11 4.18 -10.71
C TYR A 128 13.20 5.54 -10.03
N PRO A 129 14.08 6.45 -10.51
CA PRO A 129 14.11 7.81 -10.01
C PRO A 129 12.73 8.46 -10.18
N ALA A 130 12.26 9.16 -9.16
CA ALA A 130 10.96 9.82 -9.21
C ALA A 130 11.00 10.97 -10.22
N VAL A 131 10.23 10.83 -11.31
CA VAL A 131 10.07 11.86 -12.37
C VAL A 131 8.74 12.61 -12.28
N CYS A 132 7.91 12.24 -11.32
CA CYS A 132 6.63 12.88 -11.03
C CYS A 132 6.32 12.79 -9.53
N GLY A 133 5.60 13.78 -9.01
CA GLY A 133 5.17 13.84 -7.62
C GLY A 133 3.70 14.20 -7.51
N VAL A 134 3.04 13.65 -6.50
CA VAL A 134 1.68 14.01 -6.11
C VAL A 134 1.75 14.71 -4.76
N LYS A 135 1.15 15.89 -4.66
CA LYS A 135 0.84 16.55 -3.40
C LYS A 135 -0.66 16.50 -3.22
N ALA A 136 -1.11 15.85 -2.16
CA ALA A 136 -2.51 15.85 -1.77
C ALA A 136 -2.70 16.64 -0.46
N THR A 137 -3.79 17.39 -0.37
CA THR A 137 -4.28 18.02 0.85
C THR A 137 -5.72 17.62 1.04
N SER A 138 -6.09 17.27 2.27
CA SER A 138 -7.46 16.88 2.59
C SER A 138 -8.06 17.81 3.63
N THR A 139 -9.33 18.14 3.47
CA THR A 139 -10.15 18.85 4.46
C THR A 139 -11.40 18.03 4.75
N LEU A 140 -11.83 17.98 6.02
CA LEU A 140 -13.09 17.37 6.41
C LEU A 140 -14.13 18.48 6.56
N GLU A 141 -15.19 18.41 5.76
CA GLU A 141 -16.34 19.32 5.83
C GLU A 141 -17.59 18.53 6.21
N GLY A 142 -17.95 18.58 7.50
CA GLY A 142 -19.00 17.72 8.05
C GLY A 142 -18.63 16.24 7.91
N SER A 143 -19.45 15.47 7.20
CA SER A 143 -19.20 14.05 6.88
C SER A 143 -18.48 13.82 5.55
N THR A 144 -18.06 14.88 4.85
CA THR A 144 -17.44 14.77 3.53
C THR A 144 -15.95 15.11 3.61
N ALA A 145 -15.09 14.13 3.29
CA ALA A 145 -13.67 14.39 3.08
C ALA A 145 -13.44 14.93 1.66
N LYS A 146 -12.93 16.15 1.55
CA LYS A 146 -12.47 16.73 0.29
C LYS A 146 -10.96 16.51 0.17
N ILE A 147 -10.53 16.02 -0.98
CA ILE A 147 -9.12 15.77 -1.28
C ILE A 147 -8.78 16.56 -2.53
N GLU A 148 -7.87 17.52 -2.39
CA GLU A 148 -7.27 18.23 -3.52
C GLU A 148 -5.89 17.63 -3.78
N ALA A 149 -5.66 17.18 -5.02
CA ALA A 149 -4.39 16.62 -5.43
C ALA A 149 -3.80 17.44 -6.59
N THR A 150 -2.56 17.90 -6.41
CA THR A 150 -1.75 18.51 -7.46
C THR A 150 -0.69 17.51 -7.90
N VAL A 151 -0.54 17.32 -9.21
CA VAL A 151 0.50 16.45 -9.77
C VAL A 151 1.50 17.29 -10.54
N GLN A 152 2.78 17.07 -10.28
CA GLN A 152 3.89 17.70 -10.97
C GLN A 152 4.69 16.64 -11.72
N PHE A 153 5.06 16.94 -12.96
CA PHE A 153 5.88 16.07 -13.82
C PHE A 153 7.13 16.82 -14.24
N GLN A 154 8.30 16.16 -14.16
CA GLN A 154 9.57 16.69 -14.68
C GLN A 154 9.79 16.34 -16.16
N GLN A 155 9.02 15.39 -16.70
CA GLN A 155 9.18 14.89 -18.06
C GLN A 155 7.80 14.69 -18.70
N ALA A 156 7.72 14.87 -20.02
CA ALA A 156 6.52 14.53 -20.77
C ALA A 156 6.39 13.01 -20.89
N GLY A 157 5.17 12.49 -20.80
CA GLY A 157 4.93 11.05 -20.86
C GLY A 157 3.46 10.68 -20.71
N ASN A 158 3.18 9.39 -20.84
CA ASN A 158 1.85 8.83 -20.65
C ASN A 158 1.68 8.38 -19.19
N TYR A 159 1.08 9.25 -18.37
CA TYR A 159 0.85 8.97 -16.95
C TYR A 159 -0.58 8.52 -16.70
N LYS A 160 -0.74 7.56 -15.79
CA LYS A 160 -2.03 7.19 -15.22
C LYS A 160 -2.02 7.57 -13.75
N ILE A 161 -3.07 8.28 -13.31
CA ILE A 161 -3.26 8.64 -11.91
C ILE A 161 -4.35 7.73 -11.36
N ALA A 162 -4.08 7.11 -10.22
CA ALA A 162 -5.04 6.31 -9.48
C ALA A 162 -5.18 6.88 -8.07
N CYS A 163 -6.39 6.81 -7.52
CA CYS A 163 -6.69 7.10 -6.13
C CYS A 163 -7.18 5.81 -5.48
N VAL A 164 -6.68 5.51 -4.29
CA VAL A 164 -7.09 4.35 -3.50
C VAL A 164 -7.42 4.84 -2.11
N LEU A 165 -8.62 4.55 -1.64
CA LEU A 165 -9.00 4.75 -0.24
C LEU A 165 -8.65 3.47 0.53
N VAL A 166 -7.91 3.63 1.62
CA VAL A 166 -7.54 2.54 2.53
C VAL A 166 -8.07 2.85 3.91
N GLU A 167 -8.52 1.82 4.61
CA GLU A 167 -8.88 1.90 6.01
C GLU A 167 -7.74 1.31 6.85
N ASN A 168 -7.32 2.06 7.87
CA ASN A 168 -6.25 1.67 8.77
C ASN A 168 -6.83 1.29 10.13
N ASN A 169 -6.09 0.49 10.91
CA ASN A 169 -6.46 0.10 12.27
C ASN A 169 -7.81 -0.62 12.37
N ILE A 170 -8.12 -1.44 11.37
CA ILE A 170 -9.31 -2.27 11.37
C ILE A 170 -9.17 -3.33 12.47
N GLU A 171 -10.01 -3.27 13.50
CA GLU A 171 -10.08 -4.27 14.56
C GLU A 171 -11.17 -5.32 14.27
N ASN A 172 -10.85 -6.59 14.50
CA ASN A 172 -11.85 -7.65 14.57
C ASN A 172 -12.72 -7.40 15.81
N LYS A 173 -13.96 -6.93 15.61
CA LYS A 173 -14.96 -6.80 16.67
C LYS A 173 -15.66 -8.13 16.94
#